data_AF-A0A524D580-F1
#
_entry.id   AF-A0A524D580-F1
#
_cell.length_a   1.000
_cell.length_b   1.000
_cell.length_c   1.000
_cell.angle_alpha   90.00
_cell.angle_beta   90.00
_cell.angle_gamma   90.00
#
_symmetry.space_group_name_H-M   'P 1'
#
loop_
_entity.id
_entity.type
_entity.pdbx_description
1 polymer ?
#
loop_
_entity_poly.entity_id
_entity_poly.type
_entity_poly.pdbx_seq_one_letter_code
_entity_poly.pdbx_strand_id
1 'polypeptide(L)'
;MNITEKFVPIQIRQEQCAHCERCMTACRNDAIYFEDGIRLINYSKCKGCLDCVNVCPRNIIEVTSVTPGKVLTIKIDHEKCSMCMDCVLKDGKFCPNELFSVGKVIKDGKEVEGIRFNFNQVSKCQGCLKCELSCPEGAIKPIIFEE
;
A
#
# COMPACT_ATOMS: atom_id res chain seq x y z
N MET A 1 -0.04 24.83 13.37
CA MET A 1 0.37 23.41 13.21
C MET A 1 -0.90 22.58 13.19
N ASN A 2 -1.47 22.32 12.02
CA ASN A 2 -2.61 21.41 11.88
C ASN A 2 -2.08 20.06 11.42
N ILE A 3 -1.72 19.21 12.37
CA ILE A 3 -1.45 17.80 12.11
C ILE A 3 -2.83 17.12 12.01
N THR A 4 -3.42 17.13 10.83
CA THR A 4 -4.48 16.17 10.47
C THR A 4 -3.85 14.95 9.83
N GLU A 5 -2.89 14.33 10.51
CA GLU A 5 -2.50 12.95 10.23
C GLU A 5 -3.42 12.04 11.01
N LYS A 6 -4.29 11.28 10.34
CA LYS A 6 -4.75 9.97 10.82
C LYS A 6 -5.54 9.23 9.75
N PHE A 7 -4.82 8.56 8.88
CA PHE A 7 -5.26 7.25 8.44
C PHE A 7 -4.09 6.29 8.57
N VAL A 8 -4.14 5.48 9.63
CA VAL A 8 -3.10 4.49 9.97
C VAL A 8 -3.73 3.10 9.90
N PRO A 9 -4.01 2.58 8.69
CA PRO A 9 -4.49 1.24 8.47
C PRO A 9 -3.39 0.25 8.81
N ILE A 10 -3.81 -0.96 9.12
CA ILE A 10 -2.90 -2.06 9.36
C ILE A 10 -2.96 -3.02 8.17
N GLN A 11 -1.93 -3.83 7.98
CA GLN A 11 -1.93 -4.98 7.08
C GLN A 11 -1.55 -6.22 7.88
N ILE A 12 -2.17 -7.36 7.59
CA ILE A 12 -1.88 -8.63 8.25
C ILE A 12 -1.25 -9.57 7.23
N ARG A 13 -0.02 -10.04 7.48
CA ARG A 13 0.64 -11.07 6.67
C ARG A 13 -0.05 -12.42 6.88
N GLN A 14 -0.98 -12.77 6.00
CA GLN A 14 -1.90 -13.90 6.16
C GLN A 14 -1.15 -15.24 6.24
N GLU A 15 -0.10 -15.39 5.45
CA GLU A 15 0.73 -16.60 5.36
C GLU A 15 1.48 -16.91 6.67
N GLN A 16 1.58 -15.93 7.57
CA GLN A 16 2.21 -16.07 8.88
C GLN A 16 1.19 -15.98 10.02
N CYS A 17 -0.11 -15.92 9.71
CA CYS A 17 -1.16 -15.81 10.71
C CYS A 17 -1.36 -17.15 11.45
N ALA A 18 -1.37 -17.12 12.78
CA ALA A 18 -1.63 -18.30 13.61
C ALA A 18 -3.13 -18.50 13.93
N HIS A 19 -4.02 -17.71 13.32
CA HIS A 19 -5.47 -17.73 13.59
C HIS A 19 -5.85 -17.60 15.08
N CYS A 20 -4.99 -17.04 15.93
CA CYS A 20 -5.17 -16.98 17.40
C CYS A 20 -6.21 -15.96 17.91
N GLU A 21 -6.95 -15.31 17.01
CA GLU A 21 -8.03 -14.33 17.28
C GLU A 21 -7.70 -13.08 18.13
N ARG A 22 -6.50 -12.98 18.71
CA ARG A 22 -6.11 -11.85 19.58
C ARG A 22 -6.35 -10.47 18.96
N CYS A 23 -6.05 -10.30 17.68
CA CYS A 23 -6.28 -9.03 16.97
C CYS A 23 -7.77 -8.67 16.87
N MET A 24 -8.64 -9.66 16.70
CA MET A 24 -10.10 -9.48 16.68
C MET A 24 -10.60 -9.10 18.07
N THR A 25 -10.20 -9.84 19.11
CA THR A 25 -10.58 -9.55 20.51
C THR A 25 -10.08 -8.17 20.97
N ALA A 26 -8.89 -7.75 20.54
CA ALA A 26 -8.35 -6.43 20.90
C ALA A 26 -9.02 -5.28 20.12
N CYS A 27 -9.70 -5.56 19.02
CA CYS A 27 -10.31 -4.52 18.20
C CYS A 27 -11.65 -4.07 18.78
N ARG A 28 -11.64 -3.00 19.58
CA ARG A 28 -12.83 -2.37 20.17
C ARG A 28 -13.88 -1.85 19.17
N ASN A 29 -13.56 -1.82 17.89
CA ASN A 29 -14.43 -1.31 16.83
C ASN A 29 -14.93 -2.42 15.89
N ASP A 30 -14.65 -3.70 16.18
CA ASP A 30 -14.98 -4.84 15.33
C ASP A 30 -14.53 -4.64 13.86
N ALA A 31 -13.35 -4.05 13.71
CA ALA A 31 -12.78 -3.74 12.41
C ALA A 31 -12.01 -4.92 11.82
N ILE A 32 -11.66 -5.94 12.62
CA ILE A 32 -10.96 -7.14 12.15
C ILE A 32 -11.93 -8.31 12.25
N TYR A 33 -12.09 -9.07 11.16
CA TYR A 33 -12.98 -10.21 11.11
C TYR A 33 -12.35 -11.37 10.34
N PHE A 34 -12.98 -12.54 10.42
CA PHE A 34 -12.53 -13.76 9.76
C PHE A 34 -13.54 -14.19 8.70
N GLU A 35 -13.05 -14.44 7.50
CA GLU A 35 -13.83 -14.92 6.38
C GLU A 35 -12.92 -15.83 5.54
N ASP A 36 -13.42 -17.00 5.13
CA ASP A 36 -12.73 -17.93 4.22
C ASP A 36 -11.26 -18.25 4.59
N GLY A 37 -10.95 -18.41 5.88
CA GLY A 37 -9.61 -18.77 6.30
C GLY A 37 -8.62 -17.59 6.37
N ILE A 38 -9.04 -16.36 6.09
CA ILE A 38 -8.17 -15.17 6.12
C ILE A 38 -8.72 -14.08 7.06
N ARG A 39 -7.81 -13.26 7.60
CA ARG A 39 -8.18 -12.10 8.43
C ARG A 39 -8.41 -10.89 7.54
N LEU A 40 -9.64 -10.39 7.52
CA LEU A 40 -10.03 -9.19 6.79
C LEU A 40 -10.17 -8.00 7.75
N ILE A 41 -10.01 -6.80 7.20
CA ILE A 41 -10.09 -5.55 7.94
C ILE A 41 -11.13 -4.64 7.29
N ASN A 42 -12.17 -4.29 8.04
CA ASN A 42 -13.09 -3.23 7.69
C ASN A 42 -12.49 -1.88 8.05
N TYR A 43 -11.88 -1.24 7.06
CA TYR A 43 -11.23 0.05 7.21
C TYR A 43 -12.17 1.20 7.58
N SER A 44 -13.48 1.10 7.29
CA SER A 44 -14.45 2.11 7.74
C SER A 44 -14.67 2.11 9.26
N LYS A 45 -14.43 0.95 9.90
CA LYS A 45 -14.52 0.77 11.36
C LYS A 45 -13.18 0.97 12.05
N CYS A 46 -12.06 0.77 11.36
CA CYS A 46 -10.73 0.91 11.94
C CYS A 46 -10.46 2.37 12.37
N LYS A 47 -10.09 2.55 13.64
CA LYS A 47 -9.73 3.87 14.21
C LYS A 47 -8.23 4.09 14.35
N GLY A 48 -7.40 3.17 13.85
CA GLY A 48 -5.95 3.27 13.93
C GLY A 48 -5.40 3.27 15.37
N CYS A 49 -6.07 2.58 16.31
CA CYS A 49 -5.63 2.51 17.71
C CYS A 49 -4.42 1.59 17.94
N LEU A 50 -4.08 0.75 16.96
CA LEU A 50 -2.94 -0.18 16.96
C LEU A 50 -2.98 -1.28 18.04
N ASP A 51 -4.09 -1.42 18.77
CA ASP A 51 -4.27 -2.49 19.78
C ASP A 51 -4.00 -3.88 19.17
N CYS A 52 -4.48 -4.12 17.95
CA CYS A 52 -4.25 -5.35 17.18
C CYS A 52 -2.76 -5.65 16.89
N VAL A 53 -1.95 -4.61 16.63
CA VAL A 53 -0.51 -4.74 16.38
C VAL A 53 0.17 -5.21 17.67
N ASN A 54 -0.14 -4.56 18.78
CA ASN A 54 0.47 -4.82 20.09
C ASN A 54 0.18 -6.25 20.61
N VAL A 55 -0.99 -6.80 20.31
CA VAL A 55 -1.37 -8.13 20.79
C VAL A 55 -0.95 -9.28 19.87
N CYS A 56 -0.41 -8.99 18.68
CA CYS A 56 -0.03 -10.02 17.72
C CYS A 56 1.28 -10.71 18.17
N PRO A 57 1.26 -11.98 18.61
CA PRO A 57 2.45 -12.65 19.14
C PRO A 57 3.50 -12.95 18.06
N ARG A 58 3.12 -12.86 16.77
CA ARG A 58 4.02 -13.11 15.64
C ARG A 58 4.56 -11.83 15.01
N ASN A 59 4.14 -10.65 15.48
CA ASN A 59 4.52 -9.35 14.91
C ASN A 59 4.29 -9.25 13.40
N ILE A 60 3.19 -9.83 12.91
CA ILE A 60 2.84 -9.90 11.48
C ILE A 60 1.82 -8.85 11.03
N ILE A 61 1.45 -7.94 11.93
CA ILE A 61 0.50 -6.87 11.66
C ILE A 61 1.30 -5.56 11.55
N GLU A 62 1.38 -5.01 10.36
CA GLU A 62 2.18 -3.83 10.05
C GLU A 62 1.29 -2.60 9.89
N VAL A 63 1.77 -1.46 10.38
CA VAL A 63 1.16 -0.16 10.14
C VAL A 63 1.47 0.28 8.72
N THR A 64 0.43 0.63 7.97
CA THR A 64 0.53 1.29 6.67
C THR A 64 -0.26 2.60 6.69
N SER A 65 -0.03 3.45 5.71
CA SER A 65 -0.83 4.65 5.47
C SER A 65 -1.76 4.31 4.31
N VAL A 66 -3.04 4.63 4.35
CA VAL A 66 -3.89 4.69 3.13
C VAL A 66 -4.48 6.08 3.13
N THR A 67 -4.44 6.78 2.01
CA THR A 67 -4.95 8.16 2.01
C THR A 67 -6.45 8.13 1.72
N PRO A 68 -7.29 8.94 2.40
CA PRO A 68 -8.67 9.14 1.96
C PRO A 68 -8.67 9.66 0.52
N GLY A 69 -9.35 8.96 -0.39
CA GLY A 69 -9.39 9.28 -1.82
C GLY A 69 -9.06 8.08 -2.70
N LYS A 70 -9.84 7.88 -3.76
CA LYS A 70 -9.60 6.77 -4.69
C LYS A 70 -8.42 7.13 -5.59
N VAL A 71 -7.30 6.41 -5.44
CA VAL A 71 -6.18 6.52 -6.38
C VAL A 71 -6.68 6.11 -7.77
N LEU A 72 -6.70 7.07 -8.69
CA LEU A 72 -7.10 6.86 -10.08
C LEU A 72 -5.99 6.17 -10.86
N THR A 73 -4.74 6.58 -10.65
CA THR A 73 -3.55 6.00 -11.27
C THR A 73 -2.29 6.47 -10.54
N ILE A 74 -1.13 5.93 -10.93
CA ILE A 74 0.18 6.39 -10.51
C ILE A 74 0.89 7.02 -11.72
N LYS A 75 1.39 8.23 -11.54
CA LYS A 75 2.24 8.93 -12.50
C LYS A 75 3.71 8.68 -12.13
N ILE A 76 4.53 8.41 -13.13
CA ILE A 76 5.98 8.25 -12.99
C ILE A 76 6.66 9.34 -13.81
N ASP A 77 7.50 10.12 -13.16
CA ASP A 77 8.36 11.12 -13.79
C ASP A 77 9.65 10.45 -14.26
N HIS A 78 9.73 10.19 -15.57
CA HIS A 78 10.89 9.53 -16.19
C HIS A 78 12.12 10.43 -16.31
N GLU A 79 12.00 11.73 -16.04
CA GLU A 79 13.17 12.60 -15.90
C GLU A 79 13.86 12.39 -14.56
N LYS A 80 13.10 12.11 -13.50
CA LYS A 80 13.63 11.84 -12.16
C LYS A 80 13.95 10.38 -11.89
N CYS A 81 13.30 9.45 -12.59
CA CYS A 81 13.49 8.02 -12.33
C CYS A 81 14.93 7.57 -12.62
N SER A 82 15.66 7.14 -11.58
CA SER A 82 17.03 6.61 -11.67
C SER A 82 17.12 5.12 -12.05
N MET A 83 15.98 4.47 -12.31
CA MET A 83 15.92 3.03 -12.64
C MET A 83 16.54 2.12 -11.57
N CYS A 84 16.43 2.46 -10.28
CA CYS A 84 16.94 1.64 -9.16
C CYS A 84 16.26 0.26 -8.99
N MET A 85 15.14 0.03 -9.66
CA MET A 85 14.36 -1.21 -9.68
C MET A 85 13.65 -1.62 -8.38
N ASP A 86 13.77 -0.89 -7.28
CA ASP A 86 13.08 -1.22 -6.04
C ASP A 86 11.57 -1.41 -6.23
N CYS A 87 10.97 -0.58 -7.10
CA CYS A 87 9.55 -0.62 -7.40
C CYS A 87 9.07 -1.90 -8.09
N VAL A 88 9.94 -2.56 -8.85
CA VAL A 88 9.60 -3.78 -9.60
C VAL A 88 9.90 -5.06 -8.83
N LEU A 89 10.57 -4.96 -7.67
CA LEU A 89 10.86 -6.12 -6.84
C LEU A 89 9.56 -6.80 -6.37
N LYS A 90 9.54 -8.12 -6.50
CA LYS A 90 8.40 -9.00 -6.22
C LYS A 90 8.48 -9.57 -4.80
N ASP A 91 8.82 -8.71 -3.85
CA ASP A 91 8.94 -9.05 -2.42
C ASP A 91 7.88 -8.36 -1.55
N GLY A 92 6.92 -7.68 -2.21
CA GLY A 92 5.85 -6.92 -1.56
C GLY A 92 6.31 -5.69 -0.79
N LYS A 93 7.62 -5.38 -0.75
CA LYS A 93 8.13 -4.25 0.02
C LYS A 93 7.83 -2.92 -0.65
N PHE A 94 7.86 -2.80 -1.97
CA PHE A 94 7.55 -1.53 -2.61
C PHE A 94 6.06 -1.39 -2.93
N CYS A 95 5.52 -2.40 -3.61
CA CYS A 95 4.11 -2.50 -3.93
C CYS A 95 3.61 -3.89 -3.51
N PRO A 96 2.74 -4.00 -2.49
CA PRO A 96 2.18 -5.28 -2.06
C PRO A 96 1.44 -6.03 -3.17
N ASN A 97 0.96 -5.31 -4.19
CA ASN A 97 0.25 -5.86 -5.35
C ASN A 97 1.10 -5.85 -6.62
N GLU A 98 2.39 -5.56 -6.49
CA GLU A 98 3.39 -5.71 -7.56
C GLU A 98 3.02 -5.02 -8.89
N LEU A 99 2.37 -3.86 -8.80
CA LEU A 99 1.78 -3.14 -9.93
C LEU A 99 2.81 -2.38 -10.79
N PHE A 100 4.10 -2.56 -10.54
CA PHE A 100 5.17 -1.94 -11.32
C PHE A 100 5.92 -3.00 -12.14
N SER A 101 6.29 -2.63 -13.35
CA SER A 101 7.06 -3.47 -14.27
C SER A 101 8.00 -2.62 -15.12
N VAL A 102 9.07 -3.22 -15.64
CA VAL A 102 9.85 -2.61 -16.72
C VAL A 102 9.07 -2.72 -18.02
N GLY A 103 9.10 -1.68 -18.83
CA GLY A 103 8.52 -1.67 -20.17
C GLY A 103 8.96 -0.45 -20.97
N LYS A 104 8.37 -0.26 -22.15
CA LYS A 104 8.68 0.88 -23.02
C LYS A 104 7.98 2.15 -22.53
N VAL A 105 8.71 3.24 -22.41
CA VAL A 105 8.19 4.58 -22.06
C VAL A 105 8.77 5.62 -23.01
N ILE A 106 8.13 6.78 -23.10
CA ILE A 106 8.65 7.89 -23.90
C ILE A 106 9.40 8.84 -22.96
N LYS A 107 10.68 9.05 -23.24
CA LYS A 107 11.55 10.02 -22.57
C LYS A 107 12.22 10.90 -23.63
N ASP A 108 12.11 12.22 -23.52
CA ASP A 108 12.62 13.17 -24.52
C ASP A 108 12.21 12.85 -25.98
N GLY A 109 10.97 12.37 -26.17
CA GLY A 109 10.45 11.99 -27.48
C GLY A 109 11.02 10.67 -28.05
N LYS A 110 11.84 9.95 -27.28
CA LYS A 110 12.40 8.64 -27.66
C LYS A 110 11.77 7.54 -26.84
N GLU A 111 11.54 6.39 -27.49
CA GLU A 111 11.13 5.18 -26.79
C GLU A 111 12.35 4.57 -26.10
N VAL A 112 12.28 4.45 -24.77
CA VAL A 112 13.32 3.86 -23.92
C VAL A 112 12.72 2.87 -22.95
N GLU A 113 13.55 2.02 -22.34
CA GLU A 113 13.10 1.22 -21.21
C GLU A 113 12.88 2.10 -19.98
N GLY A 114 11.79 1.84 -19.26
CA GLY A 114 11.41 2.58 -18.06
C GLY A 114 10.42 1.81 -17.21
N ILE A 115 10.13 2.35 -16.04
CA ILE A 115 9.15 1.78 -15.11
C ILE A 115 7.73 2.13 -15.55
N ARG A 116 6.83 1.15 -15.56
CA ARG A 116 5.42 1.35 -15.82
C ARG A 116 4.61 0.96 -14.61
N PHE A 117 3.56 1.73 -14.32
CA PHE A 117 2.49 1.30 -13.44
C PHE A 117 1.41 0.59 -14.25
N ASN A 118 0.95 -0.56 -13.77
CA ASN A 118 -0.09 -1.36 -14.43
C ASN A 118 -1.48 -0.77 -14.15
N PHE A 119 -1.84 0.23 -14.97
CA PHE A 119 -3.16 0.88 -14.90
C PHE A 119 -4.33 -0.11 -15.07
N ASN A 120 -4.17 -1.17 -15.88
CA ASN A 120 -5.22 -2.17 -16.09
C ASN A 120 -5.53 -2.96 -14.81
N GLN A 121 -4.62 -2.95 -13.82
CA GLN A 121 -4.80 -3.59 -12.53
C GLN A 121 -4.89 -2.56 -11.39
N VAL A 122 -5.24 -1.31 -11.69
CA VAL A 122 -5.37 -0.25 -10.68
C VAL A 122 -6.40 -0.58 -9.60
N SER A 123 -7.40 -1.43 -9.90
CA SER A 123 -8.34 -1.94 -8.90
C SER A 123 -7.68 -2.72 -7.75
N LYS A 124 -6.47 -3.27 -7.96
CA LYS A 124 -5.67 -3.91 -6.92
C LYS A 124 -4.85 -2.90 -6.10
N CYS A 125 -4.71 -1.66 -6.56
CA CYS A 125 -4.00 -0.62 -5.83
C CYS A 125 -4.78 -0.26 -4.56
N GLN A 126 -4.17 -0.50 -3.41
CA GLN A 126 -4.78 -0.22 -2.10
C GLN A 126 -4.68 1.27 -1.71
N GLY A 127 -4.10 2.12 -2.57
CA GLY A 127 -3.92 3.54 -2.24
C GLY A 127 -3.00 3.78 -1.03
N CYS A 128 -2.05 2.88 -0.77
CA CYS A 128 -1.21 2.94 0.43
C CYS A 128 -0.08 3.98 0.39
N LEU A 129 0.11 4.63 -0.77
CA LEU A 129 1.17 5.62 -1.05
C LEU A 129 2.62 5.17 -0.78
N LYS A 130 2.85 3.89 -0.46
CA LYS A 130 4.19 3.35 -0.25
C LYS A 130 5.11 3.62 -1.44
N CYS A 131 4.57 3.52 -2.66
CA CYS A 131 5.33 3.80 -3.87
C CYS A 131 5.82 5.25 -3.99
N GLU A 132 5.06 6.22 -3.48
CA GLU A 132 5.49 7.63 -3.42
C GLU A 132 6.56 7.82 -2.35
N LEU A 133 6.33 7.25 -1.16
CA LEU A 133 7.23 7.39 -0.01
C LEU A 133 8.56 6.64 -0.18
N SER A 134 8.53 5.48 -0.83
CA SER A 134 9.70 4.61 -1.01
C SER A 134 10.52 4.95 -2.26
N CYS A 135 10.03 5.81 -3.16
CA CYS A 135 10.79 6.20 -4.33
C CYS A 135 11.91 7.17 -3.93
N PRO A 136 13.20 6.79 -4.05
CA PRO A 136 14.32 7.63 -3.58
C PRO A 136 14.42 8.96 -4.34
N GLU A 137 13.98 8.97 -5.60
CA GLU A 137 14.01 10.15 -6.48
C GLU A 137 12.74 11.02 -6.38
N GLY A 138 11.74 10.57 -5.62
CA GLY A 138 10.41 11.20 -5.61
C GLY A 138 9.73 11.22 -6.98
N ALA A 139 10.13 10.32 -7.89
CA ALA A 139 9.63 10.23 -9.27
C ALA A 139 8.19 9.69 -9.36
N ILE A 140 7.68 9.04 -8.31
CA ILE A 140 6.38 8.38 -8.32
C ILE A 140 5.37 9.24 -7.55
N LYS A 141 4.27 9.60 -8.20
CA LYS A 141 3.19 10.40 -7.61
C LYS A 141 1.80 9.80 -7.88
N PRO A 142 0.93 9.65 -6.86
CA PRO A 142 -0.44 9.23 -7.08
C PRO A 142 -1.24 10.35 -7.76
N ILE A 143 -2.21 9.97 -8.60
CA ILE A 143 -3.29 10.84 -9.04
C ILE A 143 -4.53 10.42 -8.27
N ILE A 144 -5.05 11.31 -7.43
CA ILE A 144 -6.14 11.04 -6.50
C ILE A 144 -7.38 11.83 -6.96
N PHE A 145 -8.54 11.19 -6.91
CA PHE A 145 -9.82 11.91 -7.00
C PHE A 145 -10.23 12.34 -5.59
N GLU A 146 -10.40 13.64 -5.39
CA GLU A 146 -11.00 14.21 -4.19
C GLU A 146 -12.51 14.36 -4.46
N GLU A 147 -13.34 13.74 -3.61
CA GLU A 147 -14.79 13.96 -3.59
C GLU A 147 -15.15 15.25 -2.85
#